data_AF-G3JS86-F1
#
_entry.id   AF-G3JS86-F1
#
_cell.length_a   1.000
_cell.length_b   1.000
_cell.length_c   1.000
_cell.angle_alpha   90.00
_cell.angle_beta   90.00
_cell.angle_gamma   90.00
#
_symmetry.space_group_name_H-M   'P 1'
#
loop_
_entity.id
_entity.type
_entity.pdbx_description
1 polymer ?
#
loop_
_entity_poly.entity_id
_entity_poly.type
_entity_poly.pdbx_seq_one_letter_code
_entity_poly.pdbx_strand_id
1 'polypeptide(L)'
;MPDELFFVNAPNAQTRRQATADYLAKAKFHEPRPNTDGVVEVLRHIGHPFSDGSIINRETSVQQDHLIRKSIRFGQSDLLAERGNLELIAKETNVPVPRVYDFYTTNEFEHLIMEKMPGVTLEYAWPDLSSQEREDLADQVVQLVSQFRRLQSPSINAALLNRKALRPGLQNSFDFTIERMKKYTWCDAAVHYVQLRCAALHDMPNVFTHADLDWSNIMVLDKKVCGIIDMECSGFFPPYWEWFSVKRMAEGQPDGSWFRLLEARLADDQYAAMWEVERLIQALDHHSEWALTPDERFANRSNGWAEVSCILGVDVGPAPQTSYDPWSKNPWWLNYRPKREDNAGSSTSKPDNTAESRGGFSNPNATLHEPAEVELAGKGALPVST
;
A
#
# COMPACT_ATOMS: atom_id res chain seq x y z
N MET A 1 14.60 -7.56 -19.33
CA MET A 1 14.28 -8.74 -18.50
C MET A 1 15.23 -9.86 -18.87
N PRO A 2 15.56 -10.77 -17.95
CA PRO A 2 16.16 -12.06 -18.33
C PRO A 2 15.32 -12.72 -19.44
N ASP A 3 15.97 -13.38 -20.41
CA ASP A 3 15.31 -14.03 -21.57
C ASP A 3 14.31 -15.11 -21.16
N GLU A 4 14.43 -15.60 -19.93
CA GLU A 4 13.62 -16.66 -19.34
C GLU A 4 12.30 -16.14 -18.76
N LEU A 5 12.07 -14.82 -18.73
CA LEU A 5 10.86 -14.21 -18.18
C LEU A 5 10.02 -13.55 -19.28
N PHE A 6 8.70 -13.76 -19.23
CA PHE A 6 7.74 -13.11 -20.13
C PHE A 6 6.51 -12.61 -19.38
N PHE A 7 5.87 -11.55 -19.88
CA PHE A 7 4.58 -11.10 -19.35
C PHE A 7 3.47 -12.03 -19.81
N VAL A 8 2.73 -12.63 -18.86
CA VAL A 8 1.63 -13.58 -19.17
C VAL A 8 0.62 -12.99 -20.16
N ASN A 9 0.27 -11.71 -20.00
CA ASN A 9 -0.72 -11.02 -20.84
C ASN A 9 -0.14 -10.19 -21.99
N ALA A 10 1.19 -10.10 -22.10
CA ALA A 10 1.88 -9.46 -23.22
C ALA A 10 3.20 -10.20 -23.53
N PRO A 11 3.14 -11.46 -24.03
CA PRO A 11 4.31 -12.34 -24.10
C PRO A 11 5.46 -11.83 -24.97
N ASN A 12 5.18 -10.86 -25.84
CA ASN A 12 6.13 -10.23 -26.75
C ASN A 12 6.71 -8.92 -26.18
N ALA A 13 6.20 -8.43 -25.06
CA ALA A 13 6.73 -7.24 -24.41
C ALA A 13 8.02 -7.59 -23.66
N GLN A 14 9.07 -6.79 -23.88
CA GLN A 14 10.35 -6.92 -23.19
C GLN A 14 10.45 -6.00 -21.96
N THR A 15 9.53 -5.04 -21.86
CA THR A 15 9.44 -4.08 -20.75
C THR A 15 8.00 -3.99 -20.24
N ARG A 16 7.85 -3.62 -18.95
CA ARG A 16 6.52 -3.37 -18.36
C ARG A 16 5.77 -2.28 -19.13
N ARG A 17 6.48 -1.24 -19.58
CA ARG A 17 5.90 -0.16 -20.41
C ARG A 17 5.32 -0.69 -21.72
N GLN A 18 6.02 -1.59 -22.41
CA GLN A 18 5.51 -2.23 -23.64
C GLN A 18 4.31 -3.14 -23.35
N ALA A 19 4.33 -3.89 -22.24
CA ALA A 19 3.19 -4.69 -21.83
C ALA A 19 1.97 -3.81 -21.54
N THR A 20 2.18 -2.70 -20.82
CA THR A 20 1.15 -1.71 -20.52
C THR A 20 0.58 -1.07 -21.79
N ALA A 21 1.43 -0.69 -22.73
CA ALA A 21 0.99 -0.16 -24.02
C ALA A 21 0.16 -1.19 -24.82
N ASP A 22 0.59 -2.45 -24.87
CA ASP A 22 -0.14 -3.53 -25.55
C ASP A 22 -1.52 -3.81 -24.91
N TYR A 23 -1.60 -3.78 -23.58
CA TYR A 23 -2.87 -3.89 -22.85
C TYR A 23 -3.78 -2.68 -23.09
N LEU A 24 -3.25 -1.46 -22.98
CA LEU A 24 -3.99 -0.22 -23.23
C LEU A 24 -4.52 -0.14 -24.67
N ALA A 25 -3.76 -0.63 -25.66
CA ALA A 25 -4.20 -0.67 -27.05
C ALA A 25 -5.40 -1.61 -27.28
N LYS A 26 -5.56 -2.64 -26.44
CA LYS A 26 -6.66 -3.63 -26.53
C LYS A 26 -7.88 -3.20 -25.71
N ALA A 27 -7.67 -2.43 -24.65
CA ALA A 27 -8.73 -1.93 -23.80
C ALA A 27 -9.24 -0.58 -24.32
N LYS A 28 -10.52 -0.49 -24.67
CA LYS A 28 -11.16 0.81 -24.98
C LYS A 28 -11.27 1.62 -23.69
N PHE A 29 -10.31 2.50 -23.44
CA PHE A 29 -10.37 3.46 -22.34
C PHE A 29 -11.00 4.77 -22.82
N HIS A 30 -11.94 5.31 -22.04
CA HIS A 30 -12.19 6.75 -22.04
C HIS A 30 -11.22 7.40 -21.06
N GLU A 31 -10.84 8.65 -21.31
CA GLU A 31 -9.99 9.45 -20.42
C GLU A 31 -10.87 10.33 -19.53
N PRO A 32 -11.38 9.81 -18.40
CA PRO A 32 -12.01 10.68 -17.43
C PRO A 32 -10.93 11.57 -16.82
N ARG A 33 -11.14 12.87 -16.99
CA ARG A 33 -10.35 13.93 -16.37
C ARG A 33 -11.27 14.74 -15.47
N PRO A 34 -10.78 15.27 -14.35
CA PRO A 34 -11.51 16.28 -13.59
C PRO A 34 -11.86 17.44 -14.51
N ASN A 35 -12.94 18.15 -14.19
CA ASN A 35 -13.20 19.42 -14.87
C ASN A 35 -11.96 20.33 -14.69
N THR A 36 -11.48 20.95 -15.77
CA THR A 36 -10.36 21.90 -15.78
C THR A 36 -10.82 23.35 -15.80
N ASP A 37 -12.13 23.61 -15.80
CA ASP A 37 -12.68 24.95 -15.72
C ASP A 37 -12.17 25.66 -14.47
N GLY A 38 -11.71 26.90 -14.67
CA GLY A 38 -11.18 27.75 -13.60
C GLY A 38 -9.79 27.36 -13.10
N VAL A 39 -9.13 26.32 -13.63
CA VAL A 39 -7.77 25.95 -13.23
C VAL A 39 -6.77 26.99 -13.74
N VAL A 40 -6.00 27.55 -12.81
CA VAL A 40 -4.85 28.41 -13.09
C VAL A 40 -3.57 27.58 -13.14
N GLU A 41 -3.42 26.65 -12.21
CA GLU A 41 -2.21 25.85 -12.04
C GLU A 41 -2.57 24.45 -11.51
N VAL A 42 -1.94 23.41 -12.05
CA VAL A 42 -2.02 22.06 -11.48
C VAL A 42 -0.80 21.84 -10.61
N LEU A 43 -1.01 21.75 -9.30
CA LEU A 43 0.07 21.56 -8.31
C LEU A 43 0.51 20.10 -8.25
N ARG A 44 -0.45 19.17 -8.34
CA ARG A 44 -0.18 17.72 -8.24
C ARG A 44 -1.11 16.95 -9.14
N HIS A 45 -0.57 15.95 -9.80
CA HIS A 45 -1.31 15.07 -10.69
C HIS A 45 -0.85 13.61 -10.48
N ILE A 46 -1.79 12.71 -10.17
CA ILE A 46 -1.54 11.27 -10.04
C ILE A 46 -2.45 10.53 -11.02
N GLY A 47 -1.83 9.89 -12.01
CA GLY A 47 -2.51 9.05 -12.98
C GLY A 47 -2.76 7.63 -12.47
N HIS A 48 -3.62 6.90 -13.18
CA HIS A 48 -3.84 5.49 -12.94
C HIS A 48 -2.55 4.69 -13.18
N PRO A 49 -2.19 3.70 -12.34
CA PRO A 49 -0.92 2.95 -12.46
C PRO A 49 -0.70 2.24 -13.80
N PHE A 50 -1.77 2.10 -14.58
CA PHE A 50 -1.78 1.45 -15.89
C PHE A 50 -2.17 2.40 -17.04
N SER A 51 -2.15 3.71 -16.78
CA SER A 51 -2.29 4.75 -17.81
C SER A 51 -0.98 5.51 -17.90
N ASP A 52 -0.63 6.02 -19.07
CA ASP A 52 0.48 6.96 -19.27
C ASP A 52 0.19 8.38 -18.73
N GLY A 53 -0.66 8.48 -17.71
CA GLY A 53 -1.23 9.73 -17.20
C GLY A 53 -2.53 10.15 -17.90
N SER A 54 -3.00 9.37 -18.88
CA SER A 54 -4.28 9.60 -19.59
C SER A 54 -5.51 9.43 -18.71
N ILE A 55 -5.43 8.62 -17.64
CA ILE A 55 -6.52 8.44 -16.68
C ILE A 55 -6.10 9.09 -15.37
N ILE A 56 -6.82 10.13 -14.97
CA ILE A 56 -6.50 10.91 -13.78
C ILE A 56 -7.20 10.27 -12.59
N ASN A 57 -6.42 9.82 -11.59
CA ASN A 57 -6.96 9.32 -10.34
C ASN A 57 -7.10 10.45 -9.31
N ARG A 58 -6.13 11.38 -9.29
CA ARG A 58 -6.13 12.54 -8.38
C ARG A 58 -5.52 13.75 -9.07
N GLU A 59 -6.12 14.91 -8.86
CA GLU A 59 -5.58 16.20 -9.25
C GLU A 59 -5.78 17.22 -8.12
N THR A 60 -4.74 17.97 -7.80
CA THR A 60 -4.82 19.14 -6.93
C THR A 60 -4.46 20.36 -7.74
N SER A 61 -5.39 21.30 -7.89
CA SER A 61 -5.22 22.48 -8.74
C SER A 61 -5.63 23.77 -8.05
N VAL A 62 -4.89 24.85 -8.32
CA VAL A 62 -5.24 26.23 -7.94
C VAL A 62 -6.28 26.76 -8.91
N GLN A 63 -7.35 27.31 -8.38
CA GLN A 63 -8.44 27.90 -9.14
C GLN A 63 -8.25 29.42 -9.33
N GLN A 64 -9.03 30.04 -10.20
CA GLN A 64 -8.98 31.48 -10.51
C GLN A 64 -9.24 32.38 -9.29
N ASP A 65 -10.00 31.91 -8.32
CA ASP A 65 -10.24 32.57 -7.04
C ASP A 65 -9.16 32.30 -5.99
N HIS A 66 -8.05 31.68 -6.40
CA HIS A 66 -6.91 31.26 -5.57
C HIS A 66 -7.22 30.16 -4.55
N LEU A 67 -8.37 29.50 -4.63
CA LEU A 67 -8.67 28.31 -3.83
C LEU A 67 -8.02 27.05 -4.42
N ILE A 68 -7.91 26.01 -3.61
CA ILE A 68 -7.51 24.67 -4.05
C ILE A 68 -8.75 23.86 -4.36
N ARG A 69 -8.75 23.20 -5.52
CA ARG A 69 -9.65 22.08 -5.83
C ARG A 69 -8.85 20.78 -5.80
N LYS A 70 -9.17 19.89 -4.87
CA LYS A 70 -8.70 18.51 -4.85
C LYS A 70 -9.78 17.64 -5.51
N SER A 71 -9.45 17.00 -6.62
CA SER A 71 -10.34 16.15 -7.38
C SER A 71 -9.85 14.71 -7.32
N ILE A 72 -10.68 13.78 -6.88
CA ILE A 72 -10.31 12.37 -6.74
C ILE A 72 -11.37 11.49 -7.40
N ARG A 73 -10.92 10.53 -8.21
CA ARG A 73 -11.81 9.57 -8.85
C ARG A 73 -12.44 8.65 -7.80
N PHE A 74 -13.73 8.31 -7.95
CA PHE A 74 -14.42 7.45 -7.00
C PHE A 74 -13.66 6.14 -6.71
N GLY A 75 -13.68 5.74 -5.43
CA GLY A 75 -13.01 4.53 -4.94
C GLY A 75 -11.49 4.63 -4.88
N GLN A 76 -10.88 5.79 -5.19
CA GLN A 76 -9.44 6.01 -5.02
C GLN A 76 -9.09 6.67 -3.68
N SER A 77 -10.00 7.40 -3.05
CA SER A 77 -9.87 8.00 -1.71
C SER A 77 -11.27 8.27 -1.12
N ASP A 78 -11.33 9.02 -0.02
CA ASP A 78 -12.56 9.50 0.63
C ASP A 78 -12.42 10.99 0.96
N LEU A 79 -12.85 11.87 0.03
CA LEU A 79 -12.76 13.32 0.24
C LEU A 79 -13.80 13.83 1.26
N LEU A 80 -14.87 13.07 1.50
CA LEU A 80 -15.85 13.43 2.52
C LEU A 80 -15.27 13.24 3.92
N ALA A 81 -14.49 12.18 4.13
CA ALA A 81 -13.72 11.97 5.35
C ALA A 81 -12.67 13.07 5.55
N GLU A 82 -11.91 13.44 4.51
CA GLU A 82 -10.95 14.55 4.57
C GLU A 82 -11.63 15.86 4.98
N ARG A 83 -12.79 16.17 4.37
CA ARG A 83 -13.62 17.33 4.77
C ARG A 83 -13.97 17.27 6.26
N GLY A 84 -14.50 16.15 6.74
CA GLY A 84 -14.90 16.00 8.13
C GLY A 84 -13.73 16.15 9.10
N ASN A 85 -12.56 15.62 8.74
CA ASN A 85 -11.31 15.78 9.48
C ASN A 85 -10.87 17.25 9.57
N LEU A 86 -10.85 17.97 8.43
CA LEU A 86 -10.50 19.39 8.39
C LEU A 86 -11.46 20.24 9.23
N GLU A 87 -12.77 20.04 9.08
CA GLU A 87 -13.79 20.75 9.85
C GLU A 87 -13.68 20.48 11.36
N LEU A 88 -13.41 19.22 11.76
CA LEU A 88 -13.21 18.84 13.16
C LEU A 88 -11.98 19.54 13.75
N ILE A 89 -10.83 19.48 13.07
CA ILE A 89 -9.58 20.07 13.55
C ILE A 89 -9.72 21.59 13.68
N ALA A 90 -10.29 22.25 12.66
CA ALA A 90 -10.49 23.69 12.66
C ALA A 90 -11.43 24.15 13.78
N LYS A 91 -12.37 23.29 14.19
CA LYS A 91 -13.32 23.56 15.28
C LYS A 91 -12.74 23.34 16.66
N GLU A 92 -11.99 22.26 16.86
CA GLU A 92 -11.59 21.78 18.19
C GLU A 92 -10.12 22.12 18.56
N THR A 93 -9.34 22.67 17.63
CA THR A 93 -7.91 22.95 17.85
C THR A 93 -7.47 24.29 17.24
N ASN A 94 -6.23 24.70 17.52
CA ASN A 94 -5.57 25.84 16.87
C ASN A 94 -4.57 25.40 15.80
N VAL A 95 -4.66 24.15 15.33
CA VAL A 95 -3.75 23.67 14.28
C VAL A 95 -4.13 24.35 12.96
N PRO A 96 -3.17 24.98 12.25
CA PRO A 96 -3.47 25.61 10.98
C PRO A 96 -3.75 24.53 9.93
N VAL A 97 -4.99 24.45 9.48
CA VAL A 97 -5.44 23.52 8.42
C VAL A 97 -6.26 24.28 7.39
N PRO A 98 -6.34 23.79 6.13
CA PRO A 98 -7.18 24.42 5.10
C PRO A 98 -8.64 24.55 5.53
N ARG A 99 -9.20 25.74 5.41
CA ARG A 99 -10.65 25.91 5.53
C ARG A 99 -11.36 25.27 4.34
N VAL A 100 -12.36 24.44 4.62
CA VAL A 100 -13.24 23.87 3.60
C VAL A 100 -14.27 24.92 3.16
N TYR A 101 -14.45 25.08 1.85
CA TYR A 101 -15.45 25.96 1.26
C TYR A 101 -16.60 25.19 0.63
N ASP A 102 -16.32 24.08 -0.06
CA ASP A 102 -17.34 23.30 -0.74
C ASP A 102 -16.91 21.85 -0.96
N PHE A 103 -17.89 20.97 -1.14
CA PHE A 103 -17.72 19.59 -1.56
C PHE A 103 -18.84 19.22 -2.53
N TYR A 104 -18.48 18.71 -3.69
CA TYR A 104 -19.43 18.23 -4.68
C TYR A 104 -18.88 17.06 -5.48
N THR A 105 -19.78 16.36 -6.15
CA THR A 105 -19.45 15.22 -7.00
C THR A 105 -19.83 15.52 -8.45
N THR A 106 -18.99 15.09 -9.37
CA THR A 106 -19.34 14.94 -10.79
C THR A 106 -19.48 13.45 -11.12
N ASN A 107 -19.71 13.09 -12.38
CA ASN A 107 -20.00 11.69 -12.76
C ASN A 107 -18.95 10.68 -12.28
N GLU A 108 -17.67 11.05 -12.22
CA GLU A 108 -16.59 10.12 -11.87
C GLU A 108 -15.67 10.60 -10.73
N PHE A 109 -15.84 11.84 -10.28
CA PHE A 109 -14.93 12.48 -9.33
C PHE A 109 -15.68 13.10 -8.15
N GLU A 110 -15.04 13.02 -7.00
CA GLU A 110 -15.29 13.86 -5.84
C GLU A 110 -14.40 15.09 -5.93
N HIS A 111 -14.92 16.24 -5.51
CA HIS A 111 -14.19 17.50 -5.49
C HIS A 111 -14.31 18.16 -4.11
N LEU A 112 -13.18 18.53 -3.54
CA LEU A 112 -13.08 19.29 -2.30
C LEU A 112 -12.46 20.65 -2.61
N ILE A 113 -13.19 21.72 -2.30
CA ILE A 113 -12.73 23.10 -2.45
C ILE A 113 -12.29 23.60 -1.08
N MET A 114 -11.04 24.05 -0.99
CA MET A 114 -10.43 24.45 0.27
C MET A 114 -9.44 25.60 0.11
N GLU A 115 -9.10 26.23 1.23
CA GLU A 115 -8.11 27.29 1.32
C GLU A 115 -6.74 26.83 0.80
N LYS A 116 -6.09 27.69 0.01
CA LYS A 116 -4.67 27.51 -0.32
C LYS A 116 -3.82 28.01 0.84
N MET A 117 -3.16 27.09 1.55
CA MET A 117 -2.25 27.47 2.61
C MET A 117 -1.10 28.35 2.06
N PRO A 118 -0.64 29.35 2.85
CA PRO A 118 0.45 30.22 2.44
C PRO A 118 1.79 29.47 2.46
N GLY A 119 2.81 30.07 1.84
CA GLY A 119 4.17 29.52 1.85
C GLY A 119 4.38 28.35 0.88
N VAL A 120 5.36 27.52 1.21
CA VAL A 120 5.81 26.35 0.44
C VAL A 120 5.82 25.10 1.32
N THR A 121 5.90 23.91 0.73
CA THR A 121 6.04 22.69 1.51
C THR A 121 7.39 22.65 2.24
N LEU A 122 7.45 21.95 3.38
CA LEU A 122 8.70 21.74 4.11
C LEU A 122 9.71 20.99 3.24
N GLU A 123 9.27 20.02 2.44
CA GLU A 123 10.11 19.34 1.44
C GLU A 123 10.84 20.34 0.52
N TYR A 124 10.12 21.35 0.02
CA TYR A 124 10.69 22.38 -0.85
C TYR A 124 11.63 23.33 -0.10
N ALA A 125 11.26 23.74 1.11
CA ALA A 125 12.09 24.64 1.93
C ALA A 125 13.33 23.94 2.52
N TRP A 126 13.31 22.61 2.67
CA TRP A 126 14.30 21.83 3.41
C TRP A 126 15.77 22.12 3.07
N PRO A 127 16.17 22.26 1.78
CA PRO A 127 17.55 22.51 1.39
C PRO A 127 18.10 23.84 1.92
N ASP A 128 17.24 24.83 2.11
CA ASP A 128 17.62 26.20 2.50
C ASP A 128 17.61 26.41 4.03
N LEU A 129 17.12 25.44 4.79
CA LEU A 129 17.07 25.50 6.26
C LEU A 129 18.40 25.10 6.88
N SER A 130 18.84 25.90 7.86
CA SER A 130 19.90 25.51 8.79
C SER A 130 19.47 24.37 9.71
N SER A 131 20.44 23.69 10.34
CA SER A 131 20.15 22.63 11.30
C SER A 131 19.25 23.10 12.44
N GLN A 132 19.48 24.30 12.98
CA GLN A 132 18.64 24.84 14.05
C GLN A 132 17.20 25.09 13.59
N GLU A 133 17.01 25.62 12.40
CA GLU A 133 15.65 25.86 11.86
C GLU A 133 14.89 24.57 11.60
N ARG A 134 15.58 23.49 11.21
CA ARG A 134 14.98 22.15 11.05
C ARG A 134 14.51 21.59 12.40
N GLU A 135 15.33 21.75 13.45
CA GLU A 135 14.97 21.36 14.81
C GLU A 135 13.75 22.18 15.30
N ASP A 136 13.78 23.51 15.12
CA ASP A 136 12.70 24.40 15.53
C ASP A 136 11.37 24.10 14.82
N LEU A 137 11.42 23.72 13.53
CA LEU A 137 10.24 23.29 12.76
C LEU A 137 9.72 21.93 13.22
N ALA A 138 10.61 20.99 13.56
CA ALA A 138 10.21 19.71 14.12
C ALA A 138 9.51 19.89 15.48
N ASP A 139 10.03 20.77 16.34
CA ASP A 139 9.39 21.12 17.62
C ASP A 139 8.01 21.74 17.43
N GLN A 140 7.86 22.64 16.45
CA GLN A 140 6.55 23.22 16.09
C GLN A 140 5.57 22.13 15.65
N VAL A 141 5.97 21.22 14.76
CA VAL A 141 5.08 20.13 14.31
C VAL A 141 4.67 19.22 15.46
N VAL A 142 5.59 18.88 16.37
CA VAL A 142 5.26 18.05 17.55
C VAL A 142 4.29 18.76 18.49
N GLN A 143 4.42 20.07 18.67
CA GLN A 143 3.43 20.86 19.41
C GLN A 143 2.06 20.81 18.73
N LEU A 144 1.98 20.89 17.39
CA LEU A 144 0.71 20.75 16.66
C LEU A 144 0.12 19.34 16.78
N VAL A 145 0.94 18.29 16.65
CA VAL A 145 0.53 16.89 16.86
C VAL A 145 0.00 16.67 18.29
N SER A 146 0.59 17.32 19.29
CA SER A 146 0.06 17.27 20.66
C SER A 146 -1.37 17.80 20.77
N GLN A 147 -1.77 18.73 19.89
CA GLN A 147 -3.13 19.25 19.83
C GLN A 147 -4.09 18.25 19.21
N PHE A 148 -3.70 17.56 18.14
CA PHE A 148 -4.45 16.44 17.59
C PHE A 148 -4.70 15.38 18.66
N ARG A 149 -3.66 15.03 19.43
CA ARG A 149 -3.73 13.98 20.45
C ARG A 149 -4.70 14.27 21.61
N ARG A 150 -5.11 15.54 21.81
CA ARG A 150 -6.16 15.89 22.78
C ARG A 150 -7.55 15.46 22.32
N LEU A 151 -7.75 15.30 21.01
CA LEU A 151 -8.98 14.76 20.46
C LEU A 151 -8.94 13.24 20.62
N GLN A 152 -9.85 12.71 21.44
CA GLN A 152 -9.90 11.30 21.81
C GLN A 152 -11.20 10.65 21.36
N SER A 153 -11.14 9.35 21.10
CA SER A 153 -12.31 8.55 20.74
C SER A 153 -12.24 7.17 21.41
N PRO A 154 -13.38 6.63 21.89
CA PRO A 154 -13.45 5.29 22.44
C PRO A 154 -13.25 4.20 21.38
N SER A 155 -13.42 4.54 20.09
CA SER A 155 -13.25 3.64 18.97
C SER A 155 -12.29 4.21 17.94
N ILE A 156 -11.72 3.33 17.11
CA ILE A 156 -10.96 3.73 15.94
C ILE A 156 -11.93 4.20 14.88
N ASN A 157 -11.66 5.38 14.35
CA ASN A 157 -12.53 6.05 13.40
C ASN A 157 -11.69 6.81 12.39
N ALA A 158 -11.31 6.12 11.32
CA ALA A 158 -10.60 6.67 10.18
C ALA A 158 -11.11 5.97 8.92
N ALA A 159 -11.24 6.72 7.82
CA ALA A 159 -11.70 6.16 6.55
C ALA A 159 -10.62 5.31 5.88
N LEU A 160 -9.36 5.75 5.98
CA LEU A 160 -8.25 5.14 5.27
C LEU A 160 -7.12 4.71 6.22
N LEU A 161 -6.44 3.64 5.83
CA LEU A 161 -5.20 3.16 6.40
C LEU A 161 -4.19 2.95 5.26
N ASN A 162 -3.11 3.73 5.22
CA ASN A 162 -2.16 3.74 4.10
C ASN A 162 -2.88 3.87 2.74
N ARG A 163 -3.82 4.84 2.64
CA ARG A 163 -4.65 5.11 1.46
C ARG A 163 -5.54 3.95 0.97
N LYS A 164 -5.82 2.96 1.84
CA LYS A 164 -6.79 1.89 1.59
C LYS A 164 -7.95 2.00 2.59
N ALA A 165 -9.16 1.65 2.16
CA ALA A 165 -10.32 1.65 3.05
C ALA A 165 -10.05 0.82 4.31
N LEU A 166 -10.24 1.44 5.48
CA LEU A 166 -10.18 0.78 6.76
C LEU A 166 -11.58 0.25 7.11
N ARG A 167 -11.66 -0.99 7.59
CA ARG A 167 -12.92 -1.58 8.01
C ARG A 167 -13.50 -0.81 9.23
N PRO A 168 -14.80 -0.48 9.25
CA PRO A 168 -15.41 0.17 10.42
C PRO A 168 -15.57 -0.79 11.61
N GLY A 169 -15.72 -0.22 12.81
CA GLY A 169 -16.08 -0.95 14.03
C GLY A 169 -14.91 -1.46 14.87
N LEU A 170 -13.67 -1.08 14.54
CA LEU A 170 -12.48 -1.39 15.34
C LEU A 170 -12.47 -0.54 16.62
N GLN A 171 -12.16 -1.13 17.78
CA GLN A 171 -12.24 -0.41 19.06
C GLN A 171 -10.87 0.03 19.56
N ASN A 172 -9.87 -0.85 19.51
CA ASN A 172 -8.60 -0.64 20.21
C ASN A 172 -7.38 -1.09 19.38
N SER A 173 -6.19 -0.93 19.96
CA SER A 173 -4.89 -1.31 19.37
C SER A 173 -4.83 -2.76 18.90
N PHE A 174 -5.47 -3.69 19.63
CA PHE A 174 -5.51 -5.10 19.25
C PHE A 174 -6.38 -5.31 18.01
N ASP A 175 -7.64 -4.85 18.02
CA ASP A 175 -8.55 -4.97 16.87
C ASP A 175 -7.92 -4.40 15.60
N PHE A 176 -7.28 -3.24 15.74
CA PHE A 176 -6.58 -2.56 14.66
C PHE A 176 -5.41 -3.34 14.11
N THR A 177 -4.56 -3.87 15.00
CA THR A 177 -3.41 -4.67 14.58
C THR A 177 -3.86 -5.97 13.92
N ILE A 178 -4.92 -6.62 14.44
CA ILE A 178 -5.50 -7.81 13.83
C ILE A 178 -6.06 -7.53 12.44
N GLU A 179 -6.75 -6.39 12.21
CA GLU A 179 -7.19 -5.99 10.88
C GLU A 179 -6.00 -5.82 9.92
N ARG A 180 -4.88 -5.25 10.38
CA ARG A 180 -3.65 -5.09 9.59
C ARG A 180 -3.03 -6.44 9.21
N MET A 181 -3.02 -7.40 10.13
CA MET A 181 -2.43 -8.72 9.93
C MET A 181 -3.45 -9.81 9.55
N LYS A 182 -4.67 -9.44 9.11
CA LYS A 182 -5.79 -10.38 8.90
C LYS A 182 -5.49 -11.58 7.98
N LYS A 183 -4.51 -11.46 7.08
CA LYS A 183 -4.03 -12.56 6.22
C LYS A 183 -3.18 -13.61 6.96
N TYR A 184 -2.79 -13.32 8.20
CA TYR A 184 -1.90 -14.12 9.04
C TYR A 184 -2.56 -14.60 10.34
N THR A 185 -3.87 -14.39 10.50
CA THR A 185 -4.59 -14.79 11.72
C THR A 185 -4.73 -16.31 11.87
N TRP A 186 -4.30 -17.09 10.88
CA TRP A 186 -4.11 -18.54 11.00
C TRP A 186 -2.89 -18.92 11.87
N CYS A 187 -1.98 -17.97 12.15
CA CYS A 187 -0.82 -18.18 13.01
C CYS A 187 -1.14 -17.78 14.46
N ASP A 188 -1.58 -18.74 15.27
CA ASP A 188 -1.98 -18.51 16.66
C ASP A 188 -0.87 -17.87 17.51
N ALA A 189 0.39 -18.27 17.28
CA ALA A 189 1.53 -17.71 17.99
C ALA A 189 1.70 -16.20 17.71
N ALA A 190 1.49 -15.78 16.45
CA ALA A 190 1.56 -14.37 16.08
C ALA A 190 0.38 -13.57 16.67
N VAL A 191 -0.83 -14.12 16.63
CA VAL A 191 -2.02 -13.49 17.25
C VAL A 191 -1.82 -13.32 18.77
N HIS A 192 -1.32 -14.36 19.44
CA HIS A 192 -1.03 -14.31 20.87
C HIS A 192 0.05 -13.29 21.21
N TYR A 193 1.13 -13.23 20.42
CA TYR A 193 2.19 -12.25 20.59
C TYR A 193 1.67 -10.81 20.50
N VAL A 194 0.83 -10.54 19.49
CA VAL A 194 0.18 -9.23 19.31
C VAL A 194 -0.74 -8.90 20.48
N GLN A 195 -1.52 -9.86 20.96
CA GLN A 195 -2.41 -9.67 22.11
C GLN A 195 -1.65 -9.23 23.36
N LEU A 196 -0.55 -9.92 23.69
CA LEU A 196 0.28 -9.58 24.86
C LEU A 196 0.87 -8.18 24.78
N ARG A 197 1.27 -7.73 23.59
CA ARG A 197 1.94 -6.43 23.40
C ARG A 197 0.93 -5.28 23.33
N CYS A 198 -0.25 -5.53 22.78
CA CYS A 198 -1.35 -4.57 22.79
C CYS A 198 -1.96 -4.38 24.18
N ALA A 199 -1.81 -5.34 25.10
CA ALA A 199 -2.38 -5.25 26.45
C ALA A 199 -1.88 -4.02 27.23
N ALA A 200 -0.63 -3.60 27.00
CA ALA A 200 -0.06 -2.40 27.61
C ALA A 200 -0.74 -1.09 27.17
N LEU A 201 -1.47 -1.12 26.05
CA LEU A 201 -2.18 0.03 25.49
C LEU A 201 -3.70 -0.07 25.67
N HIS A 202 -4.21 -1.10 26.35
CA HIS A 202 -5.64 -1.38 26.45
C HIS A 202 -6.46 -0.20 27.00
N ASP A 203 -5.92 0.48 28.03
CA ASP A 203 -6.60 1.59 28.70
C ASP A 203 -6.28 2.96 28.06
N MET A 204 -5.46 2.99 27.01
CA MET A 204 -5.15 4.23 26.33
C MET A 204 -6.26 4.58 25.34
N PRO A 205 -6.72 5.84 25.32
CA PRO A 205 -7.71 6.27 24.35
C PRO A 205 -7.11 6.27 22.93
N ASN A 206 -7.95 6.04 21.93
CA ASN A 206 -7.57 6.36 20.56
C ASN A 206 -7.51 7.88 20.42
N VAL A 207 -6.54 8.36 19.65
CA VAL A 207 -6.25 9.77 19.48
C VAL A 207 -6.33 10.15 18.02
N PHE A 208 -6.71 11.40 17.76
CA PHE A 208 -6.65 11.92 16.39
C PHE A 208 -5.19 11.94 15.92
N THR A 209 -4.97 11.38 14.74
CA THR A 209 -3.66 11.15 14.12
C THR A 209 -3.72 11.58 12.67
N HIS A 210 -2.68 12.25 12.18
CA HIS A 210 -2.58 12.64 10.77
C HIS A 210 -2.43 11.42 9.87
N ALA A 211 -1.60 10.45 10.29
CA ALA A 211 -1.35 9.15 9.67
C ALA A 211 -0.60 9.19 8.32
N ASP A 212 -0.27 10.38 7.81
CA ASP A 212 0.60 10.59 6.64
C ASP A 212 1.46 11.86 6.82
N LEU A 213 2.16 12.01 7.95
CA LEU A 213 2.88 13.24 8.34
C LEU A 213 4.21 13.43 7.58
N ASP A 214 4.12 13.34 6.25
CA ASP A 214 5.19 13.59 5.30
C ASP A 214 5.53 15.09 5.22
N TRP A 215 6.78 15.44 4.96
CA TRP A 215 7.21 16.84 4.81
C TRP A 215 6.52 17.59 3.65
N SER A 216 5.95 16.90 2.66
CA SER A 216 5.15 17.51 1.59
C SER A 216 3.77 17.96 2.09
N ASN A 217 3.35 17.46 3.26
CA ASN A 217 2.09 17.79 3.92
C ASN A 217 2.23 18.88 5.01
N ILE A 218 3.44 19.44 5.18
CA ILE A 218 3.72 20.54 6.12
C ILE A 218 4.02 21.81 5.32
N MET A 219 3.27 22.87 5.57
CA MET A 219 3.45 24.18 4.94
C MET A 219 4.26 25.10 5.83
N VAL A 220 5.24 25.78 5.24
CA VAL A 220 6.16 26.69 5.92
C VAL A 220 6.16 28.06 5.25
N LEU A 221 6.01 29.10 6.06
CA LEU A 221 6.20 30.50 5.69
C LEU A 221 7.06 31.18 6.75
N ASP A 222 8.10 31.90 6.33
CA ASP A 222 9.01 32.62 7.23
C ASP A 222 9.54 31.74 8.38
N LYS A 223 9.90 30.49 8.06
CA LYS A 223 10.44 29.48 9.00
C LYS A 223 9.47 29.09 10.12
N LYS A 224 8.17 29.30 9.91
CA LYS A 224 7.11 28.84 10.80
C LYS A 224 6.19 27.88 10.09
N VAL A 225 5.71 26.87 10.81
CA VAL A 225 4.65 26.00 10.31
C VAL A 225 3.36 26.81 10.21
N CYS A 226 2.86 26.96 8.99
CA CYS A 226 1.67 27.75 8.69
C CYS A 226 0.51 26.89 8.16
N GLY A 227 0.71 25.58 8.00
CA GLY A 227 -0.34 24.65 7.60
C GLY A 227 0.05 23.18 7.71
N ILE A 228 -0.93 22.33 8.06
CA ILE A 228 -0.87 20.88 7.89
C ILE A 228 -1.99 20.50 6.91
N ILE A 229 -1.65 19.82 5.82
CA ILE A 229 -2.56 19.51 4.71
C ILE A 229 -2.65 17.99 4.46
N ASP A 230 -3.55 17.57 3.58
CA ASP A 230 -3.75 16.17 3.16
C ASP A 230 -4.27 15.26 4.29
N MET A 231 -5.44 15.62 4.83
CA MET A 231 -6.10 14.90 5.95
C MET A 231 -6.89 13.65 5.49
N GLU A 232 -6.62 13.11 4.30
CA GLU A 232 -7.37 11.99 3.72
C GLU A 232 -7.19 10.69 4.54
N CYS A 233 -6.00 10.50 5.12
CA CYS A 233 -5.68 9.35 5.96
C CYS A 233 -5.93 9.59 7.45
N SER A 234 -6.32 10.80 7.83
CA SER A 234 -6.45 11.18 9.23
C SER A 234 -7.71 10.58 9.87
N GLY A 235 -7.68 10.52 11.20
CA GLY A 235 -8.78 10.01 11.99
C GLY A 235 -8.31 9.59 13.37
N PHE A 236 -9.14 8.84 14.09
CA PHE A 236 -8.81 8.32 15.41
C PHE A 236 -8.14 6.96 15.29
N PHE A 237 -6.91 6.88 15.76
CA PHE A 237 -6.06 5.68 15.74
C PHE A 237 -5.48 5.39 17.12
N PRO A 238 -4.89 4.19 17.34
CA PRO A 238 -4.09 3.94 18.52
C PRO A 238 -3.00 5.01 18.74
N PRO A 239 -2.63 5.33 19.99
CA PRO A 239 -1.76 6.46 20.32
C PRO A 239 -0.35 6.39 19.75
N TYR A 240 0.13 5.18 19.45
CA TYR A 240 1.44 4.95 18.85
C TYR A 240 1.48 5.22 17.34
N TRP A 241 0.32 5.38 16.67
CA TRP A 241 0.21 5.29 15.22
C TRP A 241 0.95 6.38 14.46
N GLU A 242 0.95 7.63 14.95
CA GLU A 242 1.71 8.72 14.33
C GLU A 242 3.22 8.46 14.40
N TRP A 243 3.72 8.09 15.58
CA TRP A 243 5.13 7.76 15.78
C TRP A 243 5.54 6.60 14.89
N PHE A 244 4.71 5.55 14.84
CA PHE A 244 4.94 4.40 14.00
C PHE A 244 5.02 4.78 12.51
N SER A 245 4.06 5.56 12.01
CA SER A 245 4.04 6.02 10.61
C SER A 245 5.29 6.81 10.26
N VAL A 246 5.73 7.71 11.14
CA VAL A 246 6.97 8.49 11.00
C VAL A 246 8.20 7.59 11.05
N LYS A 247 8.28 6.67 12.00
CA LYS A 247 9.41 5.76 12.17
C LYS A 247 9.68 4.93 10.93
N ARG A 248 8.62 4.42 10.29
CA ARG A 248 8.73 3.71 9.00
C ARG A 248 9.33 4.58 7.90
N MET A 249 8.97 5.87 7.84
CA MET A 249 9.57 6.81 6.87
C MET A 249 11.01 7.19 7.22
N ALA A 250 11.39 7.06 8.49
CA ALA A 250 12.73 7.33 9.01
C ALA A 250 13.72 6.18 8.74
N GLU A 251 13.23 4.96 8.47
CA GLU A 251 14.09 3.80 8.18
C GLU A 251 15.02 4.08 6.99
N GLY A 252 16.32 3.87 7.19
CA GLY A 252 17.34 4.10 6.16
C GLY A 252 17.65 5.58 5.88
N GLN A 253 17.00 6.52 6.55
CA GLN A 253 17.28 7.96 6.41
C GLN A 253 18.51 8.37 7.25
N PRO A 254 19.30 9.35 6.78
CA PRO A 254 20.44 9.86 7.53
C PRO A 254 20.00 10.62 8.78
N ASP A 255 20.89 10.68 9.77
CA ASP A 255 20.68 11.49 10.98
C ASP A 255 20.49 12.98 10.61
N GLY A 256 19.59 13.65 11.33
CA GLY A 256 19.20 15.03 11.04
C GLY A 256 18.24 15.19 9.85
N SER A 257 17.82 14.11 9.19
CA SER A 257 16.68 14.14 8.26
C SER A 257 15.37 14.42 8.98
N TRP A 258 14.38 14.95 8.26
CA TRP A 258 13.07 15.31 8.80
C TRP A 258 12.43 14.19 9.63
N PHE A 259 12.34 12.99 9.05
CA PHE A 259 11.69 11.86 9.69
C PHE A 259 12.43 11.40 10.94
N ARG A 260 13.77 11.50 10.98
CA ARG A 260 14.57 11.17 12.18
C ARG A 260 14.36 12.21 13.29
N LEU A 261 14.28 13.49 12.93
CA LEU A 261 13.98 14.56 13.89
C LEU A 261 12.58 14.39 14.51
N LEU A 262 11.57 14.05 13.71
CA LEU A 262 10.23 13.77 14.19
C LEU A 262 10.15 12.47 15.00
N GLU A 263 10.76 11.38 14.51
CA GLU A 263 10.77 10.07 15.19
C GLU A 263 11.27 10.23 16.64
N ALA A 264 12.41 10.89 16.81
CA ALA A 264 13.05 11.08 18.11
C ALA A 264 12.14 11.85 19.09
N ARG A 265 11.38 12.83 18.61
CA ARG A 265 10.50 13.66 19.44
C ARG A 265 9.14 13.02 19.74
N LEU A 266 8.65 12.19 18.82
CA LEU A 266 7.38 11.49 18.98
C LEU A 266 7.54 10.16 19.72
N ALA A 267 8.77 9.71 19.96
CA ALA A 267 9.08 8.48 20.67
C ALA A 267 8.52 8.48 22.09
N ASP A 268 7.97 7.34 22.49
CA ASP A 268 7.51 7.05 23.84
C ASP A 268 7.86 5.59 24.12
N ASP A 269 8.47 5.33 25.28
CA ASP A 269 8.89 3.97 25.68
C ASP A 269 7.70 3.01 25.73
N GLN A 270 6.49 3.51 25.98
CA GLN A 270 5.26 2.71 25.98
C GLN A 270 4.93 2.14 24.59
N TYR A 271 5.49 2.71 23.51
CA TYR A 271 5.28 2.25 22.14
C TYR A 271 6.33 1.27 21.65
N ALA A 272 7.40 1.02 22.42
CA ALA A 272 8.50 0.14 22.01
C ALA A 272 8.01 -1.27 21.65
N ALA A 273 7.08 -1.82 22.43
CA ALA A 273 6.47 -3.13 22.17
C ALA A 273 5.69 -3.16 20.84
N MET A 274 5.09 -2.04 20.44
CA MET A 274 4.37 -1.96 19.16
C MET A 274 5.32 -1.93 17.96
N TRP A 275 6.57 -1.52 18.15
CA TRP A 275 7.58 -1.69 17.13
C TRP A 275 7.97 -3.16 16.92
N GLU A 276 8.03 -3.95 17.99
CA GLU A 276 8.25 -5.41 17.85
C GLU A 276 7.11 -6.08 17.08
N VAL A 277 5.86 -5.67 17.38
CA VAL A 277 4.68 -6.09 16.63
C VAL A 277 4.76 -5.70 15.16
N GLU A 278 5.27 -4.50 14.86
CA GLU A 278 5.48 -4.12 13.47
C GLU A 278 6.48 -5.03 12.78
N ARG A 279 7.65 -5.25 13.40
CA ARG A 279 8.68 -6.12 12.82
C ARG A 279 8.13 -7.52 12.55
N LEU A 280 7.25 -8.02 13.41
CA LEU A 280 6.53 -9.27 13.17
C LEU A 280 5.66 -9.19 11.89
N ILE A 281 4.88 -8.12 11.72
CA ILE A 281 4.06 -7.91 10.52
C ILE A 281 4.95 -7.81 9.27
N GLN A 282 6.06 -7.07 9.33
CA GLN A 282 7.01 -6.96 8.22
C GLN A 282 7.65 -8.31 7.88
N ALA A 283 8.02 -9.12 8.87
CA ALA A 283 8.56 -10.46 8.66
C ALA A 283 7.52 -11.40 8.04
N LEU A 284 6.25 -11.31 8.46
CA LEU A 284 5.13 -12.04 7.84
C LEU A 284 4.87 -11.59 6.40
N ASP A 285 4.93 -10.28 6.15
CA ASP A 285 4.84 -9.68 4.83
C ASP A 285 5.95 -10.21 3.92
N HIS A 286 7.21 -10.16 4.38
CA HIS A 286 8.38 -10.66 3.66
C HIS A 286 8.30 -12.17 3.39
N HIS A 287 7.85 -12.97 4.36
CA HIS A 287 7.60 -14.41 4.17
C HIS A 287 6.62 -14.68 3.02
N SER A 288 5.59 -13.84 2.90
CA SER A 288 4.57 -13.97 1.85
C SER A 288 4.86 -13.17 0.57
N GLU A 289 6.00 -12.48 0.52
CA GLU A 289 6.31 -11.53 -0.53
C GLU A 289 6.60 -12.27 -1.85
N TRP A 290 5.91 -11.85 -2.90
CA TRP A 290 6.14 -12.38 -4.22
C TRP A 290 7.47 -11.88 -4.78
N ALA A 291 8.25 -12.80 -5.37
CA ALA A 291 9.47 -12.50 -6.11
C ALA A 291 9.47 -13.16 -7.49
N LEU A 292 10.33 -12.66 -8.38
CA LEU A 292 10.37 -13.02 -9.79
C LEU A 292 10.82 -14.48 -10.00
N THR A 293 11.89 -14.89 -9.33
CA THR A 293 12.46 -16.23 -9.50
C THR A 293 11.95 -17.21 -8.43
N PRO A 294 11.90 -18.52 -8.72
CA PRO A 294 11.62 -19.54 -7.71
C PRO A 294 12.57 -19.46 -6.51
N ASP A 295 13.85 -19.19 -6.75
CA ASP A 295 14.89 -19.11 -5.72
C ASP A 295 14.67 -17.90 -4.79
N GLU A 296 14.36 -16.72 -5.33
CA GLU A 296 14.01 -15.56 -4.51
C GLU A 296 12.72 -15.81 -3.73
N ARG A 297 11.71 -16.45 -4.32
CA ARG A 297 10.48 -16.81 -3.59
C ARG A 297 10.77 -17.80 -2.46
N PHE A 298 11.69 -18.73 -2.67
CA PHE A 298 12.14 -19.65 -1.62
C PHE A 298 12.90 -18.89 -0.54
N ALA A 299 13.80 -17.97 -0.92
CA ALA A 299 14.56 -17.13 0.00
C ALA A 299 13.64 -16.25 0.86
N ASN A 300 12.67 -15.54 0.26
CA ASN A 300 11.67 -14.75 0.96
C ASN A 300 10.91 -15.59 2.00
N ARG A 301 10.38 -16.75 1.58
CA ARG A 301 9.68 -17.67 2.50
C ARG A 301 10.56 -18.11 3.65
N SER A 302 11.81 -18.48 3.37
CA SER A 302 12.76 -18.99 4.37
C SER A 302 13.20 -17.90 5.33
N ASN A 303 13.67 -16.77 4.80
CA ASN A 303 14.24 -15.66 5.57
C ASN A 303 13.16 -14.96 6.40
N GLY A 304 12.01 -14.65 5.80
CA GLY A 304 10.89 -14.04 6.51
C GLY A 304 10.35 -14.94 7.62
N TRP A 305 10.22 -16.24 7.36
CA TRP A 305 9.76 -17.18 8.39
C TRP A 305 10.78 -17.37 9.51
N ALA A 306 12.08 -17.38 9.19
CA ALA A 306 13.13 -17.40 10.21
C ALA A 306 13.08 -16.16 11.12
N GLU A 307 12.81 -14.98 10.55
CA GLU A 307 12.63 -13.76 11.34
C GLU A 307 11.35 -13.83 12.20
N VAL A 308 10.24 -14.36 11.67
CA VAL A 308 9.01 -14.61 12.46
C VAL A 308 9.32 -15.49 13.67
N SER A 309 9.96 -16.64 13.47
CA SER A 309 10.36 -17.54 14.57
C SER A 309 11.27 -16.85 15.59
N CYS A 310 12.20 -16.02 15.11
CA CYS A 310 13.11 -15.24 15.96
C CYS A 310 12.36 -14.23 16.85
N ILE A 311 11.44 -13.46 16.27
CA ILE A 311 10.67 -12.44 16.98
C ILE A 311 9.71 -13.06 17.99
N LEU A 312 9.04 -14.15 17.61
CA LEU A 312 8.08 -14.83 18.48
C LEU A 312 8.77 -15.60 19.62
N GLY A 313 10.04 -15.97 19.44
CA GLY A 313 10.82 -16.71 20.45
C GLY A 313 10.31 -18.14 20.69
N VAL A 314 9.51 -18.68 19.76
CA VAL A 314 8.94 -20.03 19.81
C VAL A 314 9.12 -20.73 18.48
N ASP A 315 9.17 -22.06 18.51
CA ASP A 315 9.15 -22.86 17.29
C ASP A 315 7.74 -22.88 16.70
N VAL A 316 7.56 -22.16 15.59
CA VAL A 316 6.30 -22.11 14.82
C VAL A 316 6.25 -23.16 13.71
N GLY A 317 7.21 -24.10 13.68
CA GLY A 317 7.27 -25.16 12.69
C GLY A 317 7.79 -24.70 11.32
N PRO A 318 7.68 -25.55 10.28
CA PRO A 318 8.17 -25.22 8.94
C PRO A 318 7.38 -24.08 8.30
N ALA A 319 8.04 -23.33 7.42
CA ALA A 319 7.43 -22.23 6.69
C ALA A 319 6.20 -22.70 5.89
N PRO A 320 5.02 -22.09 6.07
CA PRO A 320 3.82 -22.49 5.36
C PRO A 320 3.92 -22.17 3.87
N GLN A 321 3.09 -22.85 3.08
CA GLN A 321 2.96 -22.54 1.66
C GLN A 321 2.23 -21.22 1.48
N THR A 322 2.88 -20.28 0.77
CA THR A 322 2.28 -19.01 0.39
C THR A 322 1.51 -19.17 -0.92
N SER A 323 0.21 -18.86 -0.90
CA SER A 323 -0.56 -18.63 -2.12
C SER A 323 -0.39 -17.17 -2.56
N TYR A 324 -0.03 -16.96 -3.82
CA TYR A 324 0.08 -15.63 -4.41
C TYR A 324 -1.21 -15.25 -5.12
N ASP A 325 -1.55 -13.95 -5.12
CA ASP A 325 -2.74 -13.45 -5.80
C ASP A 325 -2.77 -13.87 -7.27
N PRO A 326 -3.89 -14.37 -7.83
CA PRO A 326 -3.94 -14.83 -9.20
C PRO A 326 -3.59 -13.73 -10.22
N TRP A 327 -3.13 -14.12 -11.41
CA TRP A 327 -2.75 -13.22 -12.51
C TRP A 327 -3.85 -12.21 -12.89
N SER A 328 -5.13 -12.54 -12.65
CA SER A 328 -6.27 -11.65 -12.90
C SER A 328 -6.26 -10.39 -12.01
N LYS A 329 -5.61 -10.45 -10.85
CA LYS A 329 -5.38 -9.30 -9.96
C LYS A 329 -4.03 -8.62 -10.20
N ASN A 330 -3.15 -9.23 -10.99
CA ASN A 330 -1.82 -8.73 -11.33
C ASN A 330 -1.48 -9.02 -12.82
N PRO A 331 -2.04 -8.24 -13.77
CA PRO A 331 -2.00 -8.57 -15.19
C PRO A 331 -0.60 -8.53 -15.83
N TRP A 332 0.41 -8.08 -15.09
CA TRP A 332 1.82 -8.00 -15.52
C TRP A 332 2.67 -9.11 -14.94
N TRP A 333 2.06 -10.20 -14.49
CA TRP A 333 2.79 -11.35 -13.99
C TRP A 333 3.88 -11.77 -14.96
N LEU A 334 5.10 -11.81 -14.41
CA LEU A 334 6.24 -12.38 -15.09
C LEU A 334 6.25 -13.86 -14.77
N ASN A 335 6.09 -14.65 -15.82
CA ASN A 335 6.18 -16.09 -15.72
C ASN A 335 7.48 -16.55 -16.38
N TYR A 336 7.92 -17.70 -15.94
CA TYR A 336 9.17 -18.31 -16.34
C TYR A 336 8.93 -19.23 -17.55
N ARG A 337 9.76 -19.11 -18.58
CA ARG A 337 9.94 -20.15 -19.60
C ARG A 337 11.09 -21.03 -19.14
N PRO A 338 10.83 -22.29 -18.77
CA PRO A 338 11.90 -23.24 -18.56
C PRO A 338 12.77 -23.32 -19.81
N LYS A 339 14.09 -23.14 -19.65
CA LYS A 339 15.04 -23.54 -20.68
C LYS A 339 14.81 -25.02 -20.95
N ARG A 340 14.49 -25.38 -22.20
CA ARG A 340 14.57 -26.79 -22.60
C ARG A 340 16.02 -27.21 -22.42
N GLU A 341 16.25 -28.22 -21.60
CA GLU A 341 17.53 -28.92 -21.61
C GLU A 341 17.66 -29.61 -22.96
N ASP A 342 18.43 -29.01 -23.86
CA ASP A 342 18.87 -29.68 -25.07
C ASP A 342 19.81 -30.81 -24.63
N ASN A 343 19.28 -32.02 -24.58
CA ASN A 343 20.02 -33.23 -24.26
C ASN A 343 21.29 -33.33 -25.12
N ALA A 344 22.42 -33.28 -24.45
CA ALA A 344 23.71 -33.62 -25.01
C ALA A 344 23.74 -35.10 -25.43
N GLY A 345 24.17 -35.34 -26.68
CA GLY A 345 24.92 -36.53 -27.05
C GLY A 345 24.13 -37.67 -27.72
N SER A 346 24.24 -37.74 -29.05
CA SER A 346 24.55 -39.01 -29.71
C SER A 346 25.03 -38.74 -31.14
N SER A 347 26.35 -38.77 -31.31
CA SER A 347 26.99 -39.00 -32.60
C SER A 347 26.91 -40.50 -32.91
N THR A 348 26.24 -40.91 -34.00
CA THR A 348 26.72 -41.98 -34.89
C THR A 348 25.87 -42.08 -36.16
N SER A 349 26.59 -42.16 -37.28
CA SER A 349 26.27 -42.82 -38.56
C SER A 349 25.00 -42.41 -39.33
N LYS A 350 25.21 -41.80 -40.50
CA LYS A 350 24.38 -42.06 -41.70
C LYS A 350 24.43 -43.55 -42.06
N PRO A 351 23.35 -44.09 -42.66
CA PRO A 351 23.48 -44.42 -44.08
C PRO A 351 22.30 -43.93 -44.93
N ASP A 352 22.55 -43.97 -46.24
CA ASP A 352 21.69 -43.62 -47.38
C ASP A 352 20.27 -44.18 -47.33
N ASN A 353 19.33 -43.45 -47.97
CA ASN A 353 18.55 -44.04 -49.06
C ASN A 353 17.82 -42.99 -49.92
N THR A 354 17.96 -43.21 -51.23
CA THR A 354 17.13 -42.72 -52.32
C THR A 354 15.72 -43.31 -52.30
N ALA A 355 14.84 -42.66 -53.09
CA ALA A 355 13.56 -43.14 -53.65
C ALA A 355 12.25 -42.93 -52.86
N GLU A 356 11.47 -41.99 -53.43
CA GLU A 356 10.07 -42.11 -53.85
C GLU A 356 8.96 -42.66 -52.94
N SER A 357 7.95 -41.79 -52.79
CA SER A 357 6.51 -42.04 -52.98
C SER A 357 5.60 -42.28 -51.76
N ARG A 358 4.58 -41.41 -51.71
CA ARG A 358 3.18 -41.60 -51.30
C ARG A 358 2.86 -42.19 -49.91
N GLY A 359 2.12 -41.38 -49.15
CA GLY A 359 0.88 -41.86 -48.52
C GLY A 359 0.75 -41.61 -47.02
N GLY A 360 -0.42 -41.12 -46.61
CA GLY A 360 -1.06 -41.52 -45.35
C GLY A 360 -0.69 -40.72 -44.10
N PHE A 361 -1.53 -39.74 -43.77
CA PHE A 361 -1.67 -39.23 -42.40
C PHE A 361 -2.32 -40.29 -41.50
N SER A 362 -1.56 -40.80 -40.53
CA SER A 362 -2.01 -41.49 -39.29
C SER A 362 -0.74 -41.78 -38.49
N ASN A 363 -0.50 -41.33 -37.25
CA ASN A 363 -1.09 -41.64 -35.92
C ASN A 363 -0.14 -40.92 -34.89
N PRO A 364 -0.19 -41.03 -33.53
CA PRO A 364 -1.16 -41.55 -32.55
C PRO A 364 -1.35 -40.67 -31.27
N ASN A 365 -2.25 -41.13 -30.40
CA ASN A 365 -2.42 -40.75 -28.99
C ASN A 365 -1.14 -40.84 -28.12
N ALA A 366 -1.10 -40.06 -27.03
CA ALA A 366 -1.08 -40.55 -25.62
C ALA A 366 -0.09 -39.82 -24.66
N THR A 367 -0.68 -39.01 -23.77
CA THR A 367 -0.48 -38.90 -22.28
C THR A 367 0.87 -38.60 -21.62
N LEU A 368 0.79 -37.77 -20.55
CA LEU A 368 1.21 -37.92 -19.13
C LEU A 368 1.58 -36.51 -18.59
N HIS A 369 1.23 -35.96 -17.43
CA HIS A 369 0.31 -36.21 -16.32
C HIS A 369 0.21 -34.88 -15.54
N GLU A 370 -0.98 -34.46 -15.13
CA GLU A 370 -1.19 -33.48 -14.04
C GLU A 370 -1.56 -34.24 -12.75
N PRO A 371 -1.25 -33.72 -11.55
CA PRO A 371 -1.87 -34.21 -10.32
C PRO A 371 -2.93 -33.25 -9.75
N ALA A 372 -4.17 -33.76 -9.81
CA ALA A 372 -5.20 -33.86 -8.77
C ALA A 372 -5.55 -32.64 -7.88
N GLU A 373 -6.69 -32.02 -8.23
CA GLU A 373 -7.64 -31.44 -7.29
C GLU A 373 -8.44 -32.56 -6.58
N VAL A 374 -8.70 -32.39 -5.29
CA VAL A 374 -9.64 -33.23 -4.53
C VAL A 374 -10.92 -32.44 -4.34
N GLU A 375 -11.98 -32.84 -5.05
CA GLU A 375 -13.34 -32.35 -4.85
C GLU A 375 -14.17 -33.39 -4.07
N LEU A 376 -14.82 -32.92 -3.02
CA LEU A 376 -15.78 -33.66 -2.20
C LEU A 376 -17.07 -33.92 -2.99
N ALA A 377 -17.40 -35.19 -3.24
CA ALA A 377 -18.72 -35.58 -3.73
C ALA A 377 -19.62 -36.07 -2.59
N GLY A 378 -20.72 -35.35 -2.36
CA GLY A 378 -21.85 -35.85 -1.57
C GLY A 378 -22.82 -36.67 -2.43
N LYS A 379 -23.55 -37.61 -1.80
CA LYS A 379 -24.97 -37.90 -2.05
C LYS A 379 -25.50 -38.97 -1.09
N GLY A 380 -26.63 -38.67 -0.44
CA GLY A 380 -27.46 -39.63 0.28
C GLY A 380 -28.73 -38.96 0.78
N ALA A 381 -29.87 -39.30 0.17
CA ALA A 381 -31.16 -38.65 0.29
C ALA A 381 -31.97 -39.03 1.55
N LEU A 382 -33.01 -38.21 1.78
CA LEU A 382 -34.11 -38.24 2.77
C LEU A 382 -34.76 -39.63 3.02
N PRO A 383 -35.54 -39.75 4.11
CA PRO A 383 -37.00 -39.59 3.94
C PRO A 383 -37.70 -38.74 5.02
N VAL A 384 -38.84 -38.18 4.59
CA VAL A 384 -39.90 -37.53 5.37
C VAL A 384 -40.82 -38.61 5.96
N SER A 385 -41.36 -38.43 7.18
CA SER A 385 -42.76 -38.71 7.54
C SER A 385 -43.10 -38.27 8.97
N THR A 386 -44.16 -37.45 9.04
CA THR A 386 -45.13 -37.18 10.13
C THR A 386 -44.67 -36.70 11.50
#